data_AF-A0A7H1J5Q5-F1
#
_entry.id   AF-A0A7H1J5Q5-F1
#
_cell.length_a   1.000
_cell.length_b   1.000
_cell.length_c   1.000
_cell.angle_alpha   90.00
_cell.angle_beta   90.00
_cell.angle_gamma   90.00
#
_symmetry.space_group_name_H-M   'P 1'
#
loop_
_entity.id
_entity.type
_entity.pdbx_description
1 polymer ?
#
loop_
_entity_poly.entity_id
_entity_poly.type
_entity_poly.pdbx_seq_one_letter_code
_entity_poly.pdbx_strand_id
1 'polypeptide(L)'
;MSQITFKNKQTGKSVTLDFNLKILKSAGREVFIQDSAVYSLLHRLFTLQATLLSYSDIGCIVKDQKSSFHMEDSPDSIIANKYVFKARTVLKNVMIEDFIMTVRGLGYKVSPKWLFFVEEQVDEESKNAFIEEITAIIEDCITYSESADITQDKSGLSFIKPDQDVVMRHFRRMNDCYHAFLSRYSSPGNSIELFELREKITKVLLYALYWRVGDSLTDDKFRSDYKNELKLILRQINQAVALLS
;
A
#
# COMPACT_ATOMS: atom_id res chain seq x y z
N MET A 1 -0.06 4.44 -12.54
CA MET A 1 0.80 3.28 -12.22
C MET A 1 2.12 3.45 -12.96
N SER A 2 3.15 3.93 -12.27
CA SER A 2 4.53 4.04 -12.81
C SER A 2 5.29 2.73 -12.72
N GLN A 3 4.82 1.79 -11.91
CA GLN A 3 5.44 0.49 -11.67
C GLN A 3 4.40 -0.64 -11.74
N ILE A 4 4.82 -1.82 -12.19
CA ILE A 4 4.04 -3.06 -12.05
C ILE A 4 4.88 -4.11 -11.33
N THR A 5 4.31 -4.70 -10.29
CA THR A 5 4.95 -5.76 -9.50
C THR A 5 4.25 -7.10 -9.73
N PHE A 6 5.05 -8.17 -9.81
CA PHE A 6 4.58 -9.55 -9.72
C PHE A 6 5.22 -10.25 -8.53
N LYS A 7 4.46 -11.12 -7.86
CA LYS A 7 4.93 -11.95 -6.74
C LYS A 7 4.83 -13.43 -7.06
N ASN A 8 5.90 -14.18 -6.81
CA ASN A 8 5.93 -15.62 -7.00
C ASN A 8 5.19 -16.34 -5.86
N LYS A 9 4.21 -17.18 -6.19
CA LYS A 9 3.39 -17.94 -5.23
C LYS A 9 4.21 -18.90 -4.36
N GLN A 10 5.30 -19.44 -4.88
CA GLN A 10 6.07 -20.52 -4.23
C GLN A 10 7.23 -19.97 -3.41
N THR A 11 7.92 -18.95 -3.92
CA THR A 11 9.16 -18.44 -3.32
C THR A 11 8.98 -17.11 -2.59
N GLY A 12 7.82 -16.45 -2.73
CA GLY A 12 7.57 -15.12 -2.17
C GLY A 12 8.35 -13.99 -2.83
N LYS A 13 9.28 -14.29 -3.75
CA LYS A 13 10.06 -13.29 -4.50
C LYS A 13 9.14 -12.36 -5.28
N SER A 14 9.48 -11.07 -5.31
CA SER A 14 8.83 -10.08 -6.15
C SER A 14 9.74 -9.66 -7.30
N VAL A 15 9.13 -9.28 -8.42
CA VAL A 15 9.80 -8.61 -9.53
C VAL A 15 8.97 -7.40 -9.94
N THR A 16 9.61 -6.25 -10.04
CA THR A 16 8.96 -4.96 -10.32
C THR A 16 9.58 -4.33 -11.56
N LEU A 17 8.73 -3.88 -12.47
CA LEU A 17 9.13 -3.11 -13.65
C LEU A 17 8.71 -1.65 -13.46
N ASP A 18 9.68 -0.73 -13.46
CA ASP A 18 9.46 0.72 -13.47
C ASP A 18 9.50 1.25 -14.90
N PHE A 19 8.39 1.83 -15.35
CA PHE A 19 8.23 2.28 -16.74
C PHE A 19 8.92 3.61 -17.03
N ASN A 20 8.97 4.50 -16.04
CA ASN A 20 9.56 5.82 -16.20
C ASN A 20 11.08 5.71 -16.27
N LEU A 21 11.64 4.86 -15.41
CA LEU A 21 13.08 4.67 -15.30
C LEU A 21 13.60 3.55 -16.21
N LYS A 22 12.71 2.71 -16.79
CA LYS A 22 13.07 1.51 -17.56
C LYS A 22 13.95 0.55 -16.76
N ILE A 23 13.66 0.40 -15.47
CA ILE A 23 14.41 -0.42 -14.53
C ILE A 23 13.59 -1.65 -14.15
N LEU A 24 14.24 -2.81 -14.16
CA LEU A 24 13.71 -4.04 -13.56
C LEU A 24 14.36 -4.24 -12.19
N LYS A 25 13.56 -4.50 -11.16
CA LYS A 25 13.99 -4.67 -9.77
C LYS A 25 13.53 -5.98 -9.19
N SER A 26 14.39 -6.64 -8.40
CA SER A 26 14.03 -7.81 -7.58
C SER A 26 15.11 -8.05 -6.52
N ALA A 27 14.68 -8.33 -5.28
CA ALA A 27 15.55 -8.73 -4.16
C ALA A 27 16.81 -7.85 -3.99
N GLY A 28 16.64 -6.52 -4.00
CA GLY A 28 17.72 -5.54 -3.83
C GLY A 28 18.65 -5.38 -5.04
N ARG A 29 18.32 -5.99 -6.18
CA ARG A 29 19.03 -5.82 -7.45
C ARG A 29 18.20 -5.00 -8.42
N GLU A 30 18.88 -4.17 -9.18
CA GLU A 30 18.27 -3.32 -10.19
C GLU A 30 19.04 -3.43 -11.50
N VAL A 31 18.32 -3.47 -12.61
CA VAL A 31 18.89 -3.53 -13.96
C VAL A 31 18.18 -2.54 -14.86
N PHE A 32 18.94 -1.61 -15.44
CA PHE A 32 18.44 -0.71 -16.48
C PHE A 32 18.33 -1.43 -17.83
N ILE A 33 17.18 -1.33 -18.48
CA ILE A 33 16.89 -2.02 -19.74
C ILE A 33 17.23 -1.10 -20.92
N GLN A 34 18.41 -1.28 -21.50
CA GLN A 34 18.90 -0.46 -22.61
C GLN A 34 18.21 -0.76 -23.95
N ASP A 35 17.89 -2.03 -24.24
CA ASP A 35 17.31 -2.43 -25.52
C ASP A 35 15.80 -2.13 -25.56
N SER A 36 15.40 -1.14 -26.36
CA SER A 36 14.01 -0.65 -26.51
C SER A 36 13.00 -1.76 -26.83
N ALA A 37 13.37 -2.71 -27.68
CA ALA A 37 12.51 -3.83 -28.05
C ALA A 37 12.33 -4.83 -26.89
N VAL A 38 13.40 -5.06 -26.11
CA VAL A 38 13.34 -5.91 -24.90
C VAL A 38 12.50 -5.24 -23.83
N TYR A 39 12.67 -3.93 -23.62
CA TYR A 39 11.83 -3.15 -22.71
C TYR A 39 10.36 -3.22 -23.10
N SER A 40 10.04 -2.98 -24.37
CA SER A 40 8.64 -2.99 -24.86
C SER A 40 7.99 -4.37 -24.72
N LEU A 41 8.76 -5.44 -24.95
CA LEU A 41 8.30 -6.81 -24.71
C LEU A 41 8.04 -7.08 -23.22
N LEU A 42 8.96 -6.70 -22.33
CA LEU A 42 8.78 -6.85 -20.88
C LEU A 42 7.60 -6.02 -20.38
N HIS A 43 7.48 -4.77 -20.83
CA HIS A 43 6.32 -3.93 -20.56
C HIS A 43 5.03 -4.64 -20.94
N ARG A 44 4.95 -5.18 -22.17
CA ARG A 44 3.76 -5.90 -22.62
C ARG A 44 3.44 -7.13 -21.77
N LEU A 45 4.46 -7.90 -21.38
CA LEU A 45 4.29 -9.06 -20.48
C LEU A 45 3.81 -8.65 -19.08
N PHE A 46 4.27 -7.51 -18.55
CA PHE A 46 3.86 -7.01 -17.24
C PHE A 46 2.45 -6.40 -17.26
N THR A 47 2.03 -5.79 -18.38
CA THR A 47 0.68 -5.21 -18.52
C THR A 47 -0.37 -6.27 -18.86
N LEU A 48 -0.05 -7.24 -19.72
CA LEU A 48 -0.98 -8.28 -20.16
C LEU A 48 -0.97 -9.45 -19.17
N GLN A 49 -1.79 -9.32 -18.13
CA GLN A 49 -1.99 -10.33 -17.08
C GLN A 49 -2.46 -11.69 -17.65
N ALA A 50 -1.51 -12.59 -17.92
CA ALA A 50 -1.71 -13.99 -18.33
C ALA A 50 -2.18 -14.28 -19.76
N THR A 51 -2.36 -13.28 -20.62
CA THR A 51 -2.62 -13.49 -22.06
C THR A 51 -1.36 -14.01 -22.78
N LEU A 52 -1.56 -14.99 -23.66
CA LEU A 52 -0.54 -15.48 -24.57
C LEU A 52 -0.15 -14.36 -25.55
N LEU A 53 1.14 -14.05 -25.62
CA LEU A 53 1.73 -13.29 -26.71
C LEU A 53 2.12 -14.26 -27.82
N SER A 54 1.49 -14.13 -28.98
CA SER A 54 1.83 -14.95 -30.14
C SER A 54 3.20 -14.57 -30.71
N TYR A 55 3.79 -15.45 -31.53
CA TYR A 55 5.04 -15.12 -32.22
C TYR A 55 4.90 -13.86 -33.09
N SER A 56 3.77 -13.68 -33.78
CA SER A 56 3.49 -12.49 -34.58
C SER A 56 3.39 -11.23 -33.73
N ASP A 57 2.74 -11.28 -32.56
CA ASP A 57 2.64 -10.11 -31.66
C ASP A 57 4.02 -9.63 -31.24
N ILE A 58 4.90 -10.57 -30.87
CA ILE A 58 6.28 -10.26 -30.47
C ILE A 58 7.08 -9.75 -31.66
N GLY A 59 6.90 -10.33 -32.85
CA GLY A 59 7.49 -9.86 -34.09
C GLY A 59 7.15 -8.40 -34.37
N CYS A 60 5.87 -8.03 -34.27
CA CYS A 60 5.41 -6.65 -34.41
C CYS A 60 6.04 -5.72 -33.37
N ILE A 61 6.00 -6.08 -32.07
CA ILE A 61 6.61 -5.27 -31.00
C ILE A 61 8.08 -4.98 -31.29
N VAL A 62 8.84 -5.97 -31.77
CA VAL A 62 10.26 -5.79 -32.07
C VAL A 62 10.46 -4.91 -33.30
N LYS A 63 9.71 -5.15 -34.38
CA LYS A 63 9.79 -4.39 -35.64
C LYS A 63 9.40 -2.92 -35.43
N ASP A 64 8.45 -2.62 -34.55
CA ASP A 64 8.06 -1.25 -34.20
C ASP A 64 9.17 -0.48 -33.45
N GLN A 65 10.08 -1.21 -32.78
CA GLN A 65 11.13 -0.64 -31.92
C GLN A 65 12.52 -0.66 -32.55
N LYS A 66 12.66 -1.26 -33.74
CA LYS A 66 13.92 -1.41 -34.47
C LYS A 66 13.76 -0.90 -35.90
N SER A 67 14.83 -0.38 -36.50
CA SER A 67 14.79 0.02 -37.89
C SER A 67 14.41 -1.18 -38.79
N SER A 68 13.49 -0.95 -39.72
CA SER A 68 12.96 -1.95 -40.67
C SER A 68 14.07 -2.65 -41.47
N PHE A 69 15.19 -1.96 -41.71
CA PHE A 69 16.35 -2.42 -42.48
C PHE A 69 17.02 -3.72 -42.04
N HIS A 70 16.73 -4.27 -40.86
CA HIS A 70 17.40 -5.47 -40.35
C HIS A 70 16.48 -6.68 -40.13
N MET A 71 15.17 -6.59 -40.39
CA MET A 71 14.22 -7.63 -39.97
C MET A 71 13.07 -7.97 -40.94
N GLU A 72 13.00 -7.34 -42.12
CA GLU A 72 11.89 -7.56 -43.07
C GLU A 72 11.78 -9.03 -43.53
N ASP A 73 12.91 -9.72 -43.71
CA ASP A 73 12.94 -11.12 -44.19
C ASP A 73 12.98 -12.19 -43.08
N SER A 74 12.98 -11.78 -41.80
CA SER A 74 13.10 -12.74 -40.69
C SER A 74 11.73 -13.27 -40.26
N PRO A 75 11.52 -14.59 -40.19
CA PRO A 75 10.32 -15.18 -39.62
C PRO A 75 10.06 -14.70 -38.18
N ASP A 76 8.82 -14.38 -37.86
CA ASP A 76 8.43 -13.85 -36.55
C ASP A 76 8.81 -14.79 -35.40
N SER A 77 8.80 -16.11 -35.63
CA SER A 77 9.24 -17.10 -34.65
C SER A 77 10.72 -16.94 -34.28
N ILE A 78 11.59 -16.63 -35.24
CA ILE A 78 13.03 -16.40 -35.01
C ILE A 78 13.23 -15.10 -34.24
N ILE A 79 12.52 -14.04 -34.63
CA ILE A 79 12.56 -12.74 -33.96
C ILE A 79 12.10 -12.91 -32.50
N ALA A 80 10.95 -13.53 -32.29
CA ALA A 80 10.39 -13.74 -30.96
C ALA A 80 11.31 -14.58 -30.07
N ASN A 81 11.85 -15.70 -30.57
CA ASN A 81 12.78 -16.53 -29.82
C ASN A 81 14.03 -15.73 -29.37
N LYS A 82 14.61 -14.92 -30.27
CA LYS A 82 15.79 -14.09 -30.00
C LYS A 82 15.51 -13.05 -28.92
N TYR A 83 14.39 -12.33 -29.02
CA TYR A 83 14.09 -11.24 -28.08
C TYR A 83 13.55 -11.74 -26.74
N VAL A 84 12.84 -12.86 -26.72
CA VAL A 84 12.47 -13.52 -25.45
C VAL A 84 13.71 -14.07 -24.74
N PHE A 85 14.68 -14.61 -25.48
CA PHE A 85 15.96 -15.00 -24.88
C PHE A 85 16.66 -13.80 -24.22
N LYS A 86 16.75 -12.65 -24.91
CA LYS A 86 17.29 -11.41 -24.32
C LYS A 86 16.51 -10.97 -23.08
N ALA A 87 15.18 -11.01 -23.12
CA ALA A 87 14.33 -10.65 -21.99
C ALA A 87 14.58 -11.56 -20.77
N ARG A 88 14.72 -12.88 -20.99
CA ARG A 88 15.09 -13.85 -19.95
C ARG A 88 16.47 -13.55 -19.36
N THR A 89 17.44 -13.13 -20.17
CA THR A 89 18.77 -12.72 -19.67
C THR A 89 18.67 -11.50 -18.74
N VAL A 90 17.84 -10.50 -19.08
CA VAL A 90 17.59 -9.34 -18.22
C VAL A 90 16.94 -9.77 -16.90
N LEU A 91 15.93 -10.64 -16.94
CA LEU A 91 15.29 -11.20 -15.73
C LEU A 91 16.29 -12.00 -14.87
N LYS A 92 17.20 -12.75 -15.50
CA LYS A 92 18.23 -13.53 -14.79
C LYS A 92 19.19 -12.64 -14.00
N ASN A 93 19.51 -11.44 -14.51
CA ASN A 93 20.38 -10.50 -13.79
C ASN A 93 19.78 -10.05 -12.44
N VAL A 94 18.45 -10.05 -12.32
CA VAL A 94 17.72 -9.80 -11.07
C VAL A 94 17.24 -11.08 -10.37
N MET A 95 17.88 -12.22 -10.68
CA MET A 95 17.64 -13.54 -10.06
C MET A 95 16.25 -14.14 -10.29
N ILE A 96 15.68 -13.89 -11.49
CA ILE A 96 14.36 -14.37 -11.92
C ILE A 96 14.55 -15.26 -13.17
N GLU A 97 14.24 -16.54 -13.06
CA GLU A 97 14.49 -17.52 -14.14
C GLU A 97 13.20 -18.04 -14.81
N ASP A 98 12.10 -18.12 -14.07
CA ASP A 98 10.89 -18.84 -14.49
C ASP A 98 9.69 -17.91 -14.81
N PHE A 99 9.95 -16.61 -15.02
CA PHE A 99 8.89 -15.63 -15.27
C PHE A 99 8.23 -15.79 -16.64
N ILE A 100 9.01 -16.03 -17.70
CA ILE A 100 8.49 -16.18 -19.08
C ILE A 100 8.43 -17.66 -19.46
N MET A 101 7.23 -18.17 -19.71
CA MET A 101 6.99 -19.56 -20.13
C MET A 101 6.74 -19.64 -21.65
N THR A 102 7.30 -20.67 -22.29
CA THR A 102 7.06 -20.97 -23.70
C THR A 102 5.80 -21.80 -23.86
N VAL A 103 4.92 -21.42 -24.79
CA VAL A 103 3.79 -22.23 -25.24
C VAL A 103 4.11 -22.73 -26.66
N ARG A 104 4.44 -24.02 -26.77
CA ARG A 104 4.96 -24.62 -28.02
C ARG A 104 4.03 -24.34 -29.20
N GLY A 105 4.62 -23.85 -30.29
CA GLY A 105 3.91 -23.56 -31.54
C GLY A 105 3.03 -22.30 -31.51
N LEU A 106 2.90 -21.64 -30.35
CA LEU A 106 2.00 -20.50 -30.18
C LEU A 106 2.71 -19.21 -29.81
N GLY A 107 3.65 -19.26 -28.85
CA GLY A 107 4.37 -18.07 -28.39
C GLY A 107 4.77 -18.14 -26.93
N TYR A 108 4.56 -17.07 -26.18
CA TYR A 108 5.04 -16.91 -24.80
C TYR A 108 4.02 -16.25 -23.89
N LYS A 109 4.07 -16.57 -22.60
CA LYS A 109 3.25 -15.90 -21.58
C LYS A 109 3.97 -15.82 -20.24
N VAL A 110 3.45 -14.98 -19.35
CA VAL A 110 3.89 -14.97 -17.96
C VAL A 110 3.51 -16.31 -17.30
N SER A 111 4.45 -16.86 -16.54
CA SER A 111 4.26 -18.11 -15.80
C SER A 111 3.17 -17.94 -14.73
N PRO A 112 2.24 -18.90 -14.59
CA PRO A 112 1.13 -18.83 -13.62
C PRO A 112 1.59 -18.88 -12.15
N LYS A 113 2.88 -19.12 -11.92
CA LYS A 113 3.53 -19.00 -10.62
C LYS A 113 3.66 -17.55 -10.16
N TRP A 114 3.59 -16.59 -11.07
CA TRP A 114 3.73 -15.17 -10.80
C TRP A 114 2.36 -14.51 -10.83
N LEU A 115 1.94 -13.92 -9.72
CA LEU A 115 0.71 -13.17 -9.59
C LEU A 115 0.98 -11.68 -9.74
N PHE A 116 0.15 -11.00 -10.50
CA PHE A 116 0.11 -9.54 -10.51
C PHE A 116 -0.19 -9.05 -9.09
N PHE A 117 0.63 -8.13 -8.60
CA PHE A 117 0.56 -7.58 -7.26
C PHE A 117 0.36 -6.07 -7.37
N VAL A 118 -0.83 -5.60 -7.00
CA VAL A 118 -1.13 -4.16 -6.91
C VAL A 118 -0.88 -3.73 -5.48
N GLU A 119 0.27 -3.13 -5.23
CA GLU A 119 0.65 -2.61 -3.91
C GLU A 119 0.02 -1.23 -3.66
N GLU A 120 -0.12 -0.38 -4.70
CA GLU A 120 -0.51 1.05 -4.54
C GLU A 120 -1.98 1.30 -4.20
N GLN A 121 -2.96 0.57 -4.77
CA GLN A 121 -4.38 0.86 -4.49
C GLN A 121 -4.84 0.36 -3.12
N VAL A 122 -4.36 -0.81 -2.70
CA VAL A 122 -4.80 -1.42 -1.43
C VAL A 122 -4.12 -0.75 -0.23
N ASP A 123 -2.95 -0.13 -0.42
CA ASP A 123 -2.26 0.63 0.62
C ASP A 123 -2.99 1.93 0.97
N GLU A 124 -3.28 2.76 -0.03
CA GLU A 124 -4.08 3.98 0.14
C GLU A 124 -5.48 3.68 0.66
N GLU A 125 -6.14 2.63 0.15
CA GLU A 125 -7.46 2.22 0.65
C GLU A 125 -7.41 1.77 2.11
N SER A 126 -6.34 1.09 2.54
CA SER A 126 -6.16 0.68 3.95
C SER A 126 -5.86 1.85 4.87
N LYS A 127 -5.03 2.81 4.42
CA LYS A 127 -4.74 4.05 5.16
C LYS A 127 -5.99 4.91 5.29
N ASN A 128 -6.75 5.07 4.21
CA ASN A 128 -8.01 5.81 4.21
C ASN A 128 -9.05 5.16 5.12
N ALA A 129 -9.25 3.83 5.04
CA ALA A 129 -10.16 3.12 5.93
C ALA A 129 -9.77 3.27 7.42
N PHE A 130 -8.47 3.23 7.74
CA PHE A 130 -7.99 3.48 9.10
C PHE A 130 -8.30 4.91 9.57
N ILE A 131 -8.01 5.91 8.74
CA ILE A 131 -8.27 7.32 9.05
C ILE A 131 -9.78 7.57 9.22
N GLU A 132 -10.61 7.00 8.36
CA GLU A 132 -12.07 7.10 8.44
C GLU A 132 -12.61 6.53 9.75
N GLU A 133 -12.16 5.34 10.14
CA GLU A 133 -12.61 4.71 11.39
C GLU A 133 -12.17 5.49 12.63
N ILE A 134 -10.92 5.97 12.67
CA ILE A 134 -10.44 6.82 13.78
C ILE A 134 -11.20 8.15 13.83
N THR A 135 -11.49 8.75 12.67
CA THR A 135 -12.29 9.98 12.57
C THR A 135 -13.68 9.74 13.15
N ALA A 136 -14.35 8.64 12.75
CA ALA A 136 -15.68 8.30 13.26
C ALA A 136 -15.68 8.07 14.78
N ILE A 137 -14.66 7.41 15.33
CA ILE A 137 -14.55 7.23 16.80
C ILE A 137 -14.40 8.58 17.51
N ILE A 138 -13.59 9.49 16.97
CA ILE A 138 -13.40 10.83 17.53
C ILE A 138 -14.70 11.65 17.46
N GLU A 139 -15.41 11.59 16.34
CA GLU A 139 -16.70 12.27 16.16
C GLU A 139 -17.76 11.76 17.13
N ASP A 140 -17.82 10.44 17.34
CA ASP A 140 -18.71 9.84 18.34
C ASP A 140 -18.36 10.31 19.75
N CYS A 141 -17.07 10.39 20.09
CA CYS A 141 -16.62 10.87 21.39
C CYS A 141 -16.99 12.34 21.61
N ILE A 142 -16.82 13.19 20.58
CA ILE A 142 -17.22 14.60 20.63
C ILE A 142 -18.75 14.70 20.81
N THR A 143 -19.51 13.97 20.02
CA THR A 143 -20.99 13.96 20.08
C THR A 143 -21.50 13.48 21.44
N TYR A 144 -20.90 12.41 21.98
CA TYR A 144 -21.21 11.95 23.32
C TYR A 144 -20.86 13.01 24.36
N SER A 145 -19.68 13.64 24.24
CA SER A 145 -19.29 14.71 25.16
C SER A 145 -20.30 15.85 25.16
N GLU A 146 -20.87 16.25 24.02
CA GLU A 146 -21.84 17.35 23.93
C GLU A 146 -23.16 17.05 24.67
N SER A 147 -23.52 15.76 24.85
CA SER A 147 -24.76 15.33 25.50
C SER A 147 -24.59 14.78 26.92
N ALA A 148 -23.37 14.39 27.31
CA ALA A 148 -23.11 13.80 28.62
C ALA A 148 -23.01 14.86 29.73
N ASP A 149 -23.53 14.52 30.90
CA ASP A 149 -23.43 15.38 32.10
C ASP A 149 -21.97 15.49 32.59
N ILE A 150 -21.52 16.71 32.81
CA ILE A 150 -20.21 16.99 33.41
C ILE A 150 -20.38 17.00 34.92
N THR A 151 -19.62 16.15 35.60
CA THR A 151 -19.56 16.12 37.06
C THR A 151 -18.39 16.95 37.54
N GLN A 152 -18.64 17.81 38.53
CA GLN A 152 -17.59 18.49 39.29
C GLN A 152 -17.44 17.86 40.68
N ASP A 153 -16.24 17.38 40.96
CA ASP A 153 -15.82 16.88 42.27
C ASP A 153 -15.53 18.07 43.22
N LYS A 154 -15.68 17.83 44.52
CA LYS A 154 -15.22 18.71 45.61
C LYS A 154 -13.74 19.10 45.52
N SER A 155 -12.92 18.33 44.82
CA SER A 155 -11.53 18.67 44.52
C SER A 155 -11.35 19.77 43.46
N GLY A 156 -12.43 20.20 42.79
CA GLY A 156 -12.38 21.15 41.67
C GLY A 156 -12.27 20.48 40.30
N LEU A 157 -12.10 19.15 40.24
CA LEU A 157 -11.98 18.43 38.98
C LEU A 157 -13.34 18.27 38.28
N SER A 158 -13.37 18.58 36.99
CA SER A 158 -14.49 18.41 36.06
C SER A 158 -14.22 17.21 35.15
N PHE A 159 -15.16 16.27 35.07
CA PHE A 159 -15.03 15.07 34.24
C PHE A 159 -16.39 14.54 33.77
N ILE A 160 -16.39 13.74 32.70
CA ILE A 160 -17.56 12.97 32.26
C ILE A 160 -17.47 11.59 32.93
N LYS A 161 -18.52 11.17 33.62
CA LYS A 161 -18.56 9.82 34.21
C LYS A 161 -18.58 8.80 33.06
N PRO A 162 -17.65 7.83 33.03
CA PRO A 162 -17.60 6.86 31.95
C PRO A 162 -18.82 5.96 31.97
N ASP A 163 -19.52 5.89 30.84
CA ASP A 163 -20.51 4.86 30.55
C ASP A 163 -19.78 3.61 30.03
N GLN A 164 -19.98 2.48 30.71
CA GLN A 164 -19.21 1.27 30.44
C GLN A 164 -19.46 0.72 29.03
N ASP A 165 -20.68 0.83 28.50
CA ASP A 165 -21.02 0.30 27.19
C ASP A 165 -20.44 1.17 26.07
N VAL A 166 -20.47 2.50 26.24
CA VAL A 166 -19.85 3.46 25.32
C VAL A 166 -18.32 3.26 25.29
N VAL A 167 -17.70 3.19 26.46
CA VAL A 167 -16.25 2.97 26.64
C VAL A 167 -15.82 1.65 25.98
N MET A 168 -16.52 0.55 26.25
CA MET A 168 -16.17 -0.76 25.69
C MET A 168 -16.39 -0.83 24.17
N ARG A 169 -17.38 -0.11 23.64
CA ARG A 169 -17.61 -0.02 22.20
C ARG A 169 -16.46 0.69 21.50
N HIS A 170 -16.02 1.84 22.00
CA HIS A 170 -14.89 2.56 21.43
C HIS A 170 -13.58 1.79 21.57
N PHE A 171 -13.36 1.13 22.72
CA PHE A 171 -12.19 0.27 22.92
C PHE A 171 -12.08 -0.80 21.83
N ARG A 172 -13.16 -1.57 21.60
CA ARG A 172 -13.16 -2.66 20.61
C ARG A 172 -12.87 -2.14 19.21
N ARG A 173 -13.58 -1.10 18.77
CA ARG A 173 -13.39 -0.49 17.44
C ARG A 173 -11.94 -0.02 17.23
N MET A 174 -11.39 0.68 18.23
CA MET A 174 -10.01 1.18 18.13
C MET A 174 -8.98 0.06 18.16
N ASN A 175 -9.19 -0.95 19.00
CA ASN A 175 -8.31 -2.11 19.10
C ASN A 175 -8.30 -2.92 17.79
N ASP A 176 -9.46 -3.19 17.21
CA ASP A 176 -9.61 -3.95 15.98
C ASP A 176 -8.98 -3.20 14.78
N CYS A 177 -9.29 -1.91 14.66
CA CYS A 177 -8.74 -1.04 13.61
C CYS A 177 -7.21 -0.94 13.72
N TYR A 178 -6.68 -0.73 14.92
CA TYR A 178 -5.24 -0.62 15.17
C TYR A 178 -4.49 -1.94 14.91
N HIS A 179 -5.04 -3.09 15.31
CA HIS A 179 -4.43 -4.38 15.03
C HIS A 179 -4.44 -4.73 13.53
N ALA A 180 -5.54 -4.45 12.83
CA ALA A 180 -5.61 -4.61 11.38
C ALA A 180 -4.54 -3.76 10.69
N PHE A 181 -4.38 -2.50 11.12
CA PHE A 181 -3.35 -1.60 10.63
C PHE A 181 -1.93 -2.12 10.90
N LEU A 182 -1.61 -2.47 12.15
CA LEU A 182 -0.28 -2.97 12.51
C LEU A 182 0.12 -4.23 11.73
N SER A 183 -0.83 -5.16 11.52
CA SER A 183 -0.57 -6.40 10.79
C SER A 183 -0.06 -6.16 9.36
N ARG A 184 -0.36 -4.97 8.81
CA ARG A 184 -0.04 -4.57 7.46
C ARG A 184 1.24 -3.74 7.35
N TYR A 185 1.48 -2.86 8.34
CA TYR A 185 2.59 -1.88 8.29
C TYR A 185 3.81 -2.25 9.14
N SER A 186 3.80 -3.37 9.87
CA SER A 186 4.89 -3.78 10.78
C SER A 186 6.20 -4.25 10.08
N SER A 187 6.46 -3.80 8.85
CA SER A 187 7.68 -4.12 8.10
C SER A 187 8.90 -3.34 8.63
N PRO A 188 10.13 -3.88 8.48
CA PRO A 188 11.35 -3.15 8.84
C PRO A 188 11.50 -1.89 7.97
N GLY A 189 11.40 -0.71 8.58
CA GLY A 189 11.46 0.58 7.89
C GLY A 189 10.51 1.64 8.47
N ASN A 190 9.36 1.21 8.98
CA ASN A 190 8.31 2.09 9.52
C ASN A 190 8.35 2.23 11.05
N SER A 191 9.44 1.82 11.71
CA SER A 191 9.43 1.63 13.17
C SER A 191 9.18 2.92 13.95
N ILE A 192 9.73 4.06 13.50
CA ILE A 192 9.62 5.34 14.21
C ILE A 192 8.21 5.90 14.05
N GLU A 193 7.70 5.92 12.83
CA GLU A 193 6.38 6.40 12.44
C GLU A 193 5.28 5.57 13.12
N LEU A 194 5.47 4.25 13.24
CA LEU A 194 4.56 3.37 14.00
C LEU A 194 4.60 3.65 15.51
N PHE A 195 5.76 3.99 16.08
CA PHE A 195 5.83 4.40 17.49
C PHE A 195 5.11 5.73 17.74
N GLU A 196 5.27 6.70 16.84
CA GLU A 196 4.56 7.97 16.90
C GLU A 196 3.05 7.77 16.76
N LEU A 197 2.62 6.98 15.77
CA LEU A 197 1.21 6.66 15.56
C LEU A 197 0.61 5.96 16.79
N ARG A 198 1.33 4.98 17.37
CA ARG A 198 0.93 4.31 18.62
C ARG A 198 0.70 5.32 19.74
N GLU A 199 1.59 6.29 19.92
CA GLU A 199 1.44 7.31 20.95
C GLU A 199 0.16 8.12 20.75
N LYS A 200 -0.14 8.52 19.50
CA LYS A 200 -1.36 9.29 19.19
C LYS A 200 -2.62 8.46 19.40
N ILE A 201 -2.65 7.21 18.95
CA ILE A 201 -3.78 6.31 19.14
C ILE A 201 -4.01 6.01 20.62
N THR A 202 -2.93 5.87 21.41
CA THR A 202 -3.04 5.71 22.86
C THR A 202 -3.69 6.94 23.51
N LYS A 203 -3.37 8.15 23.03
CA LYS A 203 -4.03 9.38 23.50
C LYS A 203 -5.52 9.38 23.14
N VAL A 204 -5.91 8.99 21.93
CA VAL A 204 -7.35 8.88 21.58
C VAL A 204 -8.05 7.86 22.48
N LEU A 205 -7.43 6.69 22.72
CA LEU A 205 -7.93 5.68 23.67
C LEU A 205 -8.17 6.29 25.06
N LEU A 206 -7.20 7.03 25.60
CA LEU A 206 -7.36 7.65 26.92
C LEU A 206 -8.55 8.61 26.95
N TYR A 207 -8.74 9.41 25.90
CA TYR A 207 -9.85 10.36 25.80
C TYR A 207 -11.21 9.69 25.55
N ALA A 208 -11.22 8.50 24.94
CA ALA A 208 -12.43 7.70 24.71
C ALA A 208 -12.81 6.86 25.95
N LEU A 209 -11.83 6.42 26.75
CA LEU A 209 -12.07 5.55 27.91
C LEU A 209 -12.26 6.33 29.22
N TYR A 210 -11.38 7.29 29.46
CA TYR A 210 -11.31 8.02 30.72
C TYR A 210 -11.87 9.44 30.63
N TRP A 211 -12.16 9.89 29.41
CA TRP A 211 -12.52 11.27 29.11
C TRP A 211 -11.46 12.26 29.59
N ARG A 212 -11.63 13.54 29.28
CA ARG A 212 -10.74 14.56 29.84
C ARG A 212 -11.09 14.78 31.31
N VAL A 213 -10.06 14.99 32.12
CA VAL A 213 -10.20 15.55 33.48
C VAL A 213 -9.63 16.96 33.44
N GLY A 214 -10.45 17.95 33.76
CA GLY A 214 -10.07 19.36 33.75
C GLY A 214 -10.20 19.99 35.12
N ASP A 215 -9.28 20.88 35.50
CA ASP A 215 -9.39 21.64 36.75
C ASP A 215 -10.32 22.84 36.56
N SER A 216 -11.40 22.88 37.34
CA SER A 216 -12.30 24.02 37.51
C SER A 216 -12.81 24.61 36.20
N LEU A 217 -13.11 23.75 35.21
CA LEU A 217 -13.59 24.17 33.91
C LEU A 217 -15.11 24.37 33.94
N THR A 218 -15.58 25.43 33.29
CA THR A 218 -16.98 25.50 32.90
C THR A 218 -17.28 24.42 31.87
N ASP A 219 -18.53 23.96 31.80
CA ASP A 219 -18.97 22.93 30.86
C ASP A 219 -18.61 23.28 29.40
N ASP A 220 -18.84 24.53 29.01
CA ASP A 220 -18.48 25.05 27.67
C ASP A 220 -16.98 24.95 27.38
N LYS A 221 -16.15 25.30 28.37
CA LYS A 221 -14.69 25.26 28.23
C LYS A 221 -14.19 23.83 28.18
N PHE A 222 -14.74 22.95 29.03
CA PHE A 222 -14.42 21.51 29.00
C PHE A 222 -14.73 20.91 27.62
N ARG A 223 -15.93 21.16 27.08
CA ARG A 223 -16.36 20.65 25.76
C ARG A 223 -15.51 21.21 24.63
N SER A 224 -15.25 22.52 24.64
CA SER A 224 -14.41 23.19 23.64
C SER A 224 -13.00 22.58 23.63
N ASP A 225 -12.36 22.48 24.80
CA ASP A 225 -10.99 22.01 24.85
C ASP A 225 -10.89 20.51 24.49
N TYR A 226 -11.82 19.67 24.96
CA TYR A 226 -11.90 18.25 24.60
C TYR A 226 -12.00 18.08 23.07
N LYS A 227 -12.90 18.82 22.43
CA LYS A 227 -13.10 18.82 20.98
C LYS A 227 -11.85 19.28 20.23
N ASN A 228 -11.20 20.34 20.71
CA ASN A 228 -10.00 20.88 20.08
C ASN A 228 -8.81 19.91 20.18
N GLU A 229 -8.62 19.28 21.34
CA GLU A 229 -7.55 18.30 21.55
C GLU A 229 -7.75 17.05 20.68
N LEU A 230 -8.95 16.47 20.64
CA LEU A 230 -9.22 15.33 19.77
C LEU A 230 -9.00 15.66 18.28
N LYS A 231 -9.42 16.85 17.83
CA LYS A 231 -9.17 17.30 16.46
C LYS A 231 -7.68 17.53 16.18
N LEU A 232 -6.92 18.01 17.16
CA LEU A 232 -5.47 18.15 17.05
C LEU A 232 -4.80 16.78 16.93
N ILE A 233 -5.22 15.81 17.75
CA ILE A 233 -4.69 14.44 17.69
C ILE A 233 -5.01 13.80 16.33
N LEU A 234 -6.23 13.97 15.80
CA LEU A 234 -6.61 13.48 14.47
C LEU A 234 -5.70 14.04 13.37
N ARG A 235 -5.40 15.34 13.41
CA ARG A 235 -4.44 15.96 12.47
C ARG A 235 -3.05 15.32 12.56
N GLN A 236 -2.58 15.03 13.77
CA GLN A 236 -1.29 14.37 13.98
C GLN A 236 -1.30 12.92 13.48
N ILE A 237 -2.42 12.21 13.64
CA ILE A 237 -2.61 10.85 13.10
C ILE A 237 -2.55 10.88 11.56
N ASN A 238 -3.27 11.80 10.92
CA ASN A 238 -3.23 11.94 9.46
C ASN A 238 -1.81 12.22 8.94
N GLN A 239 -1.05 13.05 9.65
CA GLN A 239 0.35 13.33 9.31
C GLN A 239 1.23 12.07 9.46
N ALA A 240 1.10 11.35 10.56
CA ALA A 240 1.86 10.12 10.80
C ALA A 240 1.53 9.03 9.77
N VAL A 241 0.25 8.87 9.41
CA VAL A 241 -0.19 7.88 8.40
C VAL A 241 0.34 8.22 7.02
N ALA A 242 0.38 9.50 6.65
CA ALA A 242 0.91 9.96 5.36
C ALA A 242 2.42 9.70 5.20
N LEU A 243 3.16 9.51 6.30
CA LEU A 243 4.61 9.24 6.29
C LEU A 243 4.94 7.75 6.22
N LEU A 244 3.94 6.86 6.35
CA LEU A 244 4.17 5.41 6.31
C LEU A 244 4.39 4.92 4.88
N SER A 245 5.41 4.08 4.71
CA SER A 245 5.81 3.46 3.43
C SER A 245 5.22 2.07 3.25
#